data_AF-A0A932F600-F1
#
_entry.id   AF-A0A932F600-F1
#
_cell.length_a   1.000
_cell.length_b   1.000
_cell.length_c   1.000
_cell.angle_alpha   90.00
_cell.angle_beta   90.00
_cell.angle_gamma   90.00
#
_symmetry.space_group_name_H-M   'P 1'
#
loop_
_entity.id
_entity.type
_entity.pdbx_description
1 polymer ?
#
loop_
_entity_poly.entity_id
_entity_poly.type
_entity_poly.pdbx_seq_one_letter_code
_entity_poly.pdbx_strand_id
1 'polypeptide(L)'
;MGLGAVLIAPDGSRHTLSLATHTTGCNNEAELRALIAALHALQAQGARSLVVHSDSSIVIEQLGGVKPAKPITRLKALFDEARSLLATFEQARLQWIPQHRNGEADALARSALGLPPRP
;
A
#
# COMPACT_ATOMS: atom_id res chain seq x y z
N MET A 1 -9.73 -1.56 -11.22
CA MET A 1 -8.73 -2.34 -10.45
C MET A 1 -9.12 -2.34 -8.98
N GLY A 2 -8.84 -3.39 -8.22
CA GLY A 2 -9.19 -3.48 -6.81
C GLY A 2 -8.00 -3.06 -5.94
N LEU A 3 -8.27 -2.27 -4.89
CA LEU A 3 -7.29 -1.85 -3.90
C LEU A 3 -7.70 -2.42 -2.54
N GLY A 4 -6.74 -2.94 -1.79
CA GLY A 4 -6.97 -3.54 -0.48
C GLY A 4 -5.87 -3.14 0.49
N ALA A 5 -6.25 -2.74 1.70
CA ALA A 5 -5.31 -2.46 2.77
C ALA A 5 -5.94 -2.74 4.14
N VAL A 6 -5.11 -3.19 5.08
CA VAL A 6 -5.47 -3.38 6.48
C VAL A 6 -4.66 -2.40 7.31
N LEU A 7 -5.36 -1.59 8.10
CA LEU A 7 -4.77 -0.63 9.02
C LEU A 7 -5.01 -1.13 10.43
N ILE A 8 -3.94 -1.23 11.22
CA ILE A 8 -3.98 -1.73 12.59
C ILE A 8 -3.38 -0.65 13.48
N ALA A 9 -4.17 -0.16 14.42
CA ALA A 9 -3.71 0.81 15.40
C ALA A 9 -3.02 0.11 16.59
N PRO A 10 -2.26 0.86 17.43
CA PRO A 10 -1.54 0.27 18.56
C PRO A 10 -2.42 -0.40 19.62
N ASP A 11 -3.68 0.02 19.73
CA ASP A 11 -4.69 -0.58 20.63
C ASP A 11 -5.32 -1.87 20.06
N GLY A 12 -4.91 -2.27 18.85
CA GLY A 12 -5.43 -3.43 18.15
C GLY A 12 -6.70 -3.15 17.33
N SER A 13 -7.21 -1.91 17.31
CA SER A 13 -8.33 -1.55 16.45
C SER A 13 -7.93 -1.68 14.97
N ARG A 14 -8.91 -2.11 14.16
CA ARG A 14 -8.69 -2.48 12.76
C ARG A 14 -9.60 -1.67 11.86
N HIS A 15 -9.01 -1.08 10.83
CA HIS A 15 -9.73 -0.42 9.74
C HIS A 15 -9.29 -1.06 8.43
N THR A 16 -10.23 -1.29 7.52
CA THR A 16 -9.94 -1.94 6.23
C THR A 16 -10.33 -1.02 5.08
N LEU A 17 -9.51 -0.99 4.04
CA LEU A 17 -9.85 -0.36 2.76
C LEU A 17 -10.10 -1.46 1.73
N SER A 18 -11.23 -1.35 1.05
CA SER A 18 -11.61 -2.18 -0.10
C SER A 18 -12.22 -1.25 -1.14
N LEU A 19 -11.42 -0.84 -2.13
CA LEU A 19 -11.80 0.22 -3.08
C LEU A 19 -11.71 -0.30 -4.51
N ALA A 20 -12.75 -0.07 -5.30
CA ALA A 20 -12.74 -0.30 -6.73
C ALA A 20 -12.39 0.99 -7.46
N THR A 21 -11.43 0.92 -8.38
CA THR A 21 -11.07 2.04 -9.26
C THR A 21 -11.54 1.78 -10.69
N HIS A 22 -11.86 2.86 -11.41
CA HIS A 22 -12.09 2.82 -12.85
C HIS A 22 -10.79 2.63 -13.66
N THR A 23 -9.63 2.67 -13.01
CA THR A 23 -8.34 2.46 -13.67
C THR A 23 -8.08 0.98 -13.92
N THR A 24 -7.55 0.71 -15.11
CA THR A 24 -6.95 -0.57 -15.50
C THR A 24 -5.43 -0.44 -15.47
N GLY A 25 -4.75 -1.39 -14.84
CA GLY A 25 -3.30 -1.33 -14.65
C GLY A 25 -2.73 -2.70 -14.28
N CYS A 26 -1.44 -2.73 -13.96
CA CYS A 26 -0.78 -3.94 -13.46
C CYS A 26 -0.86 -4.03 -11.93
N ASN A 27 -0.56 -5.20 -11.38
CA ASN A 27 -0.58 -5.45 -9.93
C ASN A 27 0.25 -4.41 -9.15
N ASN A 28 1.45 -4.05 -9.65
CA ASN A 28 2.31 -3.05 -8.99
C ASN A 28 1.65 -1.67 -8.89
N GLU A 29 0.83 -1.30 -9.88
CA GLU A 29 0.06 -0.05 -9.83
C GLU A 29 -1.08 -0.14 -8.82
N ALA A 30 -1.73 -1.30 -8.69
CA ALA A 30 -2.74 -1.58 -7.68
C ALA A 30 -2.15 -1.43 -6.27
N GLU A 31 -1.02 -2.10 -6.01
CA GLU A 31 -0.34 -2.09 -4.72
C GLU A 31 0.10 -0.68 -4.33
N LEU A 32 0.68 0.07 -5.27
CA LEU A 32 1.13 1.43 -5.02
C LEU A 32 -0.04 2.38 -4.73
N ARG A 33 -1.16 2.25 -5.46
CA ARG A 33 -2.37 3.05 -5.18
C ARG A 33 -3.04 2.64 -3.88
N ALA A 34 -3.04 1.35 -3.53
CA ALA A 34 -3.55 0.87 -2.25
C ALA A 34 -2.73 1.45 -1.09
N LEU A 35 -1.39 1.49 -1.24
CA LEU A 35 -0.50 2.16 -0.29
C LEU A 35 -0.83 3.65 -0.14
N ILE A 36 -0.96 4.39 -1.23
CA ILE A 36 -1.30 5.83 -1.20
C ILE A 36 -2.64 6.06 -0.48
N ALA A 37 -3.66 5.26 -0.79
CA ALA A 37 -4.96 5.34 -0.13
C ALA A 37 -4.86 5.06 1.39
N ALA A 38 -4.06 4.07 1.78
CA ALA A 38 -3.81 3.75 3.18
C ALA A 38 -3.07 4.88 3.92
N LEU A 39 -2.06 5.50 3.28
CA LEU A 39 -1.31 6.62 3.85
C LEU A 39 -2.22 7.83 4.08
N HIS A 40 -3.09 8.17 3.13
CA HIS A 40 -4.09 9.23 3.33
C HIS A 40 -5.05 8.93 4.48
N ALA A 41 -5.53 7.68 4.57
CA ALA A 41 -6.40 7.28 5.67
C ALA A 41 -5.71 7.39 7.04
N LEU A 42 -4.44 6.98 7.14
CA LEU A 42 -3.64 7.10 8.36
C LEU A 42 -3.39 8.56 8.75
N GLN A 43 -3.09 9.41 7.76
CA GLN A 43 -2.89 10.84 7.99
C GLN A 43 -4.17 11.50 8.51
N ALA A 44 -5.34 11.16 7.93
CA ALA A 44 -6.63 11.66 8.39
C ALA A 44 -6.98 11.17 9.81
N GLN A 45 -6.48 10.01 10.22
CA GLN A 45 -6.61 9.47 11.58
C GLN A 45 -5.57 10.05 12.56
N GLY A 46 -4.67 10.94 12.11
CA GLY A 46 -3.66 11.55 12.96
C GLY A 46 -2.49 10.62 13.33
N ALA A 47 -2.27 9.55 12.57
CA ALA A 47 -1.14 8.67 12.78
C ALA A 47 0.19 9.43 12.57
N ARG A 48 1.14 9.24 13.48
CA ARG A 48 2.47 9.89 13.42
C ARG A 48 3.58 8.95 12.99
N SER A 49 3.44 7.67 13.33
CA SER A 49 4.43 6.64 13.05
C SER A 49 3.76 5.40 12.48
N LEU A 50 4.38 4.77 11.48
CA LEU A 50 3.82 3.60 10.82
C LEU A 50 4.88 2.60 10.35
N VAL A 51 4.44 1.35 10.20
CA VAL A 51 5.17 0.28 9.52
C VAL A 51 4.28 -0.25 8.40
N VAL A 52 4.71 -0.06 7.16
CA VAL A 52 4.07 -0.62 5.97
C VAL A 52 4.61 -2.02 5.74
N HIS A 53 3.72 -3.01 5.69
CA HIS A 53 4.04 -4.34 5.19
C HIS A 53 3.53 -4.46 3.76
N SER A 54 4.41 -4.90 2.84
CA SER A 54 4.04 -5.13 1.44
C SER A 54 4.73 -6.37 0.92
N ASP A 55 4.05 -7.15 0.10
CA ASP A 55 4.60 -8.28 -0.64
C ASP A 55 5.25 -7.88 -1.97
N SER A 56 5.11 -6.61 -2.35
CA SER A 56 5.68 -6.04 -3.56
C SER A 56 7.14 -5.67 -3.38
N SER A 57 8.06 -6.48 -3.91
CA SER A 57 9.48 -6.16 -3.92
C SER A 57 9.77 -4.82 -4.60
N ILE A 58 8.99 -4.46 -5.62
CA ILE A 58 9.13 -3.19 -6.36
C ILE A 58 8.77 -1.99 -5.49
N VAL A 59 7.68 -2.06 -4.71
CA VAL A 59 7.33 -0.98 -3.76
C VAL A 59 8.43 -0.82 -2.72
N ILE A 60 8.93 -1.93 -2.17
CA ILE A 60 10.00 -1.91 -1.17
C ILE A 60 11.30 -1.34 -1.76
N GLU A 61 11.69 -1.73 -2.97
CA GLU A 61 12.90 -1.25 -3.63
C GLU A 61 12.82 0.25 -3.93
N GLN A 62 11.69 0.72 -4.45
CA GLN A 62 11.51 2.11 -4.88
C GLN A 62 11.34 3.07 -3.70
N LEU A 63 10.66 2.66 -2.63
CA LEU A 63 10.30 3.54 -1.51
C LEU A 63 11.15 3.30 -0.24
N GLY A 64 11.64 2.08 -0.01
CA GLY A 64 12.39 1.69 1.19
C GLY A 64 13.90 1.63 1.04
N GLY A 65 14.43 1.76 -0.19
CA GLY A 65 15.86 1.60 -0.46
C GLY A 65 16.74 2.75 0.05
N VAL A 66 17.92 2.39 0.58
CA VAL A 66 19.00 3.34 0.94
C VAL A 66 19.61 4.00 -0.31
N LYS A 67 19.50 3.34 -1.47
CA LYS A 67 19.94 3.84 -2.77
C LYS A 67 18.74 4.10 -3.66
N PRO A 68 18.75 5.17 -4.48
CA PRO A 68 17.69 5.40 -5.46
C PRO A 68 17.63 4.24 -6.47
N ALA A 69 16.50 3.54 -6.50
CA ALA A 69 16.22 2.57 -7.55
C ALA A 69 15.98 3.30 -8.89
N LYS A 70 16.17 2.60 -10.02
CA LYS A 70 15.85 3.17 -11.32
C LYS A 70 14.36 3.49 -11.38
N PRO A 71 13.95 4.74 -11.69
CA PRO A 71 12.54 5.08 -11.76
C PRO A 71 11.81 4.24 -12.81
N ILE A 72 10.65 3.70 -12.44
CA ILE A 72 9.73 3.09 -13.40
C ILE A 72 8.92 4.22 -14.02
N THR A 73 9.29 4.67 -15.24
CA THR A 73 8.77 5.90 -15.85
C THR A 73 7.24 6.04 -15.78
N ARG A 74 6.49 4.97 -16.08
CA ARG A 74 5.02 4.97 -16.04
C ARG A 74 4.43 5.16 -14.64
N LEU A 75 5.16 4.75 -13.59
CA LEU A 75 4.72 4.81 -12.20
C LEU A 75 5.41 5.92 -11.40
N LYS A 76 6.30 6.71 -12.04
CA LYS A 76 7.13 7.70 -11.36
C LYS A 76 6.30 8.67 -10.52
N ALA A 77 5.22 9.21 -11.08
CA ALA A 77 4.35 10.16 -10.38
C ALA A 77 3.73 9.55 -9.10
N LEU A 78 3.29 8.29 -9.16
CA LEU A 78 2.74 7.58 -8.01
C LEU A 78 3.81 7.29 -6.94
N PHE A 79 5.04 6.96 -7.36
CA PHE A 79 6.14 6.78 -6.41
C PHE A 79 6.55 8.09 -5.74
N ASP A 80 6.56 9.21 -6.49
CA ASP A 80 6.85 10.54 -5.93
C ASP A 80 5.76 10.96 -4.92
N GLU A 81 4.50 10.69 -5.23
CA GLU A 81 3.36 10.93 -4.32
C GLU A 81 3.46 10.09 -3.05
N ALA A 82 3.65 8.77 -3.17
CA ALA A 82 3.81 7.89 -2.03
C ALA A 82 5.01 8.29 -1.15
N ARG A 83 6.13 8.70 -1.76
CA ARG A 83 7.32 9.19 -1.03
C ARG A 83 7.02 10.48 -0.28
N SER A 84 6.28 11.40 -0.90
CA SER A 84 5.88 12.66 -0.27
C SER A 84 4.97 12.42 0.92
N LEU A 85 4.01 11.50 0.79
CA LEU A 85 3.12 11.09 1.89
C LEU A 85 3.88 10.42 3.03
N LEU A 86 4.79 9.48 2.73
CA LEU A 86 5.63 8.83 3.74
C LEU A 86 6.46 9.84 4.53
N ALA A 87 6.94 10.91 3.88
CA ALA A 87 7.71 11.97 4.53
C ALA A 87 6.87 12.87 5.46
N THR A 88 5.53 12.79 5.43
CA THR A 88 4.67 13.54 6.36
C THR A 88 4.57 12.89 7.75
N PHE A 89 4.96 11.62 7.88
CA PHE A 89 4.98 10.90 9.14
C PHE A 89 6.32 11.13 9.87
N GLU A 90 6.29 11.22 11.20
CA GLU A 90 7.49 11.34 12.03
C GLU A 90 8.41 10.12 11.84
N GLN A 91 7.81 8.92 11.70
CA GLN A 91 8.54 7.70 11.37
C GLN A 91 7.73 6.82 10.41
N ALA A 92 8.32 6.47 9.27
CA ALA A 92 7.75 5.49 8.35
C ALA A 92 8.78 4.42 8.02
N ARG A 93 8.42 3.15 8.20
CA ARG A 93 9.25 2.00 7.80
C ARG A 93 8.49 1.14 6.80
N LEU A 94 9.21 0.63 5.80
CA LEU A 94 8.68 -0.31 4.84
C LEU A 94 9.35 -1.66 5.04
N GLN A 95 8.55 -2.72 5.10
CA GLN A 95 9.02 -4.08 5.31
C GLN A 95 8.41 -5.00 4.27
N TRP A 96 9.27 -5.75 3.59
CA TRP A 96 8.82 -6.80 2.71
C TRP A 96 8.26 -7.97 3.52
N ILE A 97 7.11 -8.51 3.12
CA ILE A 97 6.54 -9.74 3.66
C ILE A 97 6.21 -10.72 2.52
N PRO A 98 6.30 -12.04 2.72
CA PRO A 98 5.82 -13.00 1.73
C PRO A 98 4.31 -12.82 1.45
N GLN A 99 3.90 -13.03 0.20
CA GLN A 99 2.51 -12.88 -0.25
C GLN A 99 1.49 -13.66 0.61
N HIS A 100 1.82 -14.87 1.07
CA HIS A 100 0.93 -15.66 1.93
C HIS A 100 0.64 -15.00 3.29
N ARG A 101 1.47 -14.03 3.72
CA ARG A 101 1.23 -13.22 4.93
C ARG A 101 0.43 -11.95 4.63
N ASN A 102 0.20 -11.62 3.36
CA ASN A 102 -0.59 -10.46 2.92
C ASN A 102 -1.99 -10.84 2.39
N GLY A 103 -2.48 -12.04 2.71
CA GLY A 103 -3.72 -12.59 2.14
C GLY A 103 -4.97 -11.77 2.41
N GLU A 104 -5.04 -11.08 3.56
CA GLU A 104 -6.20 -10.25 3.90
C GLU A 104 -6.30 -8.99 3.02
N ALA A 105 -5.19 -8.30 2.79
CA ALA A 105 -5.17 -7.14 1.89
C ALA A 105 -5.54 -7.56 0.46
N ASP A 106 -5.07 -8.72 0.01
CA ASP A 106 -5.46 -9.27 -1.29
C ASP A 106 -6.96 -9.62 -1.36
N ALA A 107 -7.50 -10.26 -0.33
CA ALA A 107 -8.92 -10.57 -0.25
C ALA A 107 -9.78 -9.30 -0.31
N LEU A 108 -9.37 -8.22 0.36
CA LEU A 108 -10.03 -6.91 0.30
C LEU A 108 -9.98 -6.31 -1.11
N ALA A 109 -8.83 -6.39 -1.79
CA ALA A 109 -8.70 -5.90 -3.16
C ALA A 109 -9.61 -6.67 -4.13
N ARG A 110 -9.73 -7.99 -3.96
CA ARG A 110 -10.61 -8.84 -4.78
C ARG A 110 -12.08 -8.61 -4.47
N SER A 111 -12.43 -8.46 -3.20
CA SER A 111 -13.79 -8.15 -2.75
C SER A 111 -14.29 -6.84 -3.34
N ALA A 112 -13.43 -5.83 -3.49
CA ALA A 112 -13.79 -4.56 -4.13
C ALA A 112 -14.29 -4.75 -5.57
N LEU A 113 -13.84 -5.81 -6.26
CA LEU A 113 -14.25 -6.15 -7.61
C LEU A 113 -15.36 -7.21 -7.67
N GLY A 114 -15.91 -7.63 -6.51
CA GLY A 114 -16.89 -8.71 -6.42
C GLY A 114 -16.29 -10.10 -6.71
N LEU A 115 -14.97 -10.26 -6.58
CA LEU A 115 -14.27 -11.53 -6.82
C LEU A 115 -14.06 -12.29 -5.50
N PRO A 116 -14.11 -13.64 -5.52
CA PRO A 116 -13.80 -14.45 -4.33
C PRO A 116 -12.32 -14.34 -3.97
N PRO A 117 -11.92 -14.58 -2.70
CA PRO A 117 -10.51 -14.61 -2.29
C PRO A 117 -9.71 -15.67 -3.08
N ARG A 118 -8.39 -15.50 -3.16
CA ARG A 118 -7.53 -16.54 -3.75
C ARG A 118 -7.52 -17.77 -2.83
N PRO A 119 -7.52 -18.99 -3.41
CA PRO A 119 -7.45 -20.24 -2.64
C PRO A 119 -6.12 -20.40 -1.90
#